data_AF-A0A2J6QYN1-F1
#
_entry.id   AF-A0A2J6QYN1-F1
#
_cell.length_a   1.000
_cell.length_b   1.000
_cell.length_c   1.000
_cell.angle_alpha   90.00
_cell.angle_beta   90.00
_cell.angle_gamma   90.00
#
_symmetry.space_group_name_H-M   'P 1'
#
loop_
_entity.id
_entity.type
_entity.pdbx_description
1 polymer ?
#
loop_
_entity_poly.entity_id
_entity_poly.type
_entity_poly.pdbx_seq_one_letter_code
_entity_poly.pdbx_strand_id
1 'polypeptide(L)'
;WWKQDTALNTYIFGLFLVGLPFTIFGTYVVYQLQVVGYLIGTDSDGQPCVDYCLVPFGSQKLDLNSVLLYLNALGFGLGGALSLLISAYADFWKNKSVLVALLVICYGAVCIPVYWLKDTSLAAFNALMALYVVYAVVTYIITVVFNMFIPHCMRTAGQEQSINTSTSEQTFSEETKTPNIEANTLGDLTSAPPPSTPRKYGFKMSIWGTISTALGGILALVVVMILYQTLPTASSQSAGLLVTTVIGFITIAGSAVTYLGLPAIPAK
;
A
#
# COMPACT_ATOMS: atom_id res chain seq x y z
N TRP A 1 12.30 -2.96 -20.09
CA TRP A 1 11.12 -2.71 -19.24
C TRP A 1 11.22 -1.38 -18.50
N TRP A 2 12.17 -1.19 -17.56
CA TRP A 2 12.29 0.04 -16.76
C TRP A 2 12.52 1.36 -17.55
N LYS A 3 13.13 1.26 -18.75
CA LYS A 3 13.45 2.41 -19.62
C LYS A 3 12.27 3.02 -20.39
N GLN A 4 11.13 2.33 -20.49
CA GLN A 4 9.98 2.82 -21.28
C GLN A 4 9.10 3.78 -20.49
N ASP A 5 8.86 3.49 -19.21
CA ASP A 5 8.00 4.31 -18.34
C ASP A 5 8.42 4.10 -16.88
N THR A 6 9.44 4.86 -16.47
CA THR A 6 10.05 4.71 -15.14
C THR A 6 9.06 5.04 -14.03
N ALA A 7 8.17 6.02 -14.23
CA ALA A 7 7.16 6.40 -13.24
C ALA A 7 6.13 5.29 -13.02
N LEU A 8 5.56 4.72 -14.09
CA LEU A 8 4.61 3.60 -14.01
C LEU A 8 5.25 2.38 -13.35
N ASN A 9 6.44 1.99 -13.81
CA ASN A 9 7.09 0.78 -13.32
C ASN A 9 7.49 0.91 -11.85
N THR A 10 7.96 2.08 -11.43
CA THR A 10 8.30 2.32 -10.02
C THR A 10 7.06 2.37 -9.14
N TYR A 11 5.97 2.97 -9.63
CA TYR A 11 4.69 2.97 -8.93
C TYR A 11 4.16 1.53 -8.71
N ILE A 12 4.16 0.72 -9.76
CA ILE A 12 3.79 -0.71 -9.70
C ILE A 12 4.69 -1.44 -8.70
N PHE A 13 6.01 -1.27 -8.80
CA PHE A 13 6.97 -1.90 -7.89
C PHE A 13 6.78 -1.46 -6.44
N GLY A 14 6.50 -0.18 -6.18
CA GLY A 14 6.21 0.31 -4.84
C GLY A 14 4.96 -0.35 -4.24
N LEU A 15 3.90 -0.48 -5.03
CA LEU A 15 2.67 -1.15 -4.60
C LEU A 15 2.81 -2.67 -4.45
N PHE A 16 3.68 -3.31 -5.24
CA PHE A 16 4.11 -4.69 -5.01
C PHE A 16 4.75 -4.85 -3.63
N LEU A 17 5.72 -3.98 -3.30
CA LEU A 17 6.40 -3.98 -2.01
C LEU A 17 5.46 -3.72 -0.84
N VAL A 18 4.42 -2.91 -1.04
CA VAL A 18 3.37 -2.68 -0.04
C VAL A 18 2.53 -3.94 0.17
N GLY A 19 2.20 -4.64 -0.91
CA GLY A 19 1.40 -5.87 -0.90
C GLY A 19 2.05 -7.04 -0.17
N LEU A 20 3.38 -7.16 -0.23
CA LEU A 20 4.14 -8.23 0.43
C LEU A 20 3.81 -8.35 1.94
N PRO A 21 4.09 -7.33 2.79
CA PRO A 21 3.74 -7.41 4.21
C PRO A 21 2.24 -7.26 4.43
N PHE A 22 1.49 -6.55 3.57
CA PHE A 22 0.04 -6.32 3.75
C PHE A 22 -0.70 -7.61 4.06
N THR A 23 -0.50 -8.62 3.22
CA THR A 23 -1.21 -9.89 3.35
C THR A 23 -0.71 -10.73 4.52
N ILE A 24 0.61 -10.86 4.72
CA ILE A 24 1.12 -11.70 5.82
C ILE A 24 0.83 -11.06 7.16
N PHE A 25 1.07 -9.76 7.32
CA PHE A 25 0.80 -9.07 8.57
C PHE A 25 -0.70 -9.13 8.89
N GLY A 26 -1.57 -8.84 7.92
CA GLY A 26 -3.02 -8.88 8.10
C GLY A 26 -3.59 -10.26 8.43
N THR A 27 -2.89 -11.35 8.12
CA THR A 27 -3.35 -12.72 8.37
C THR A 27 -2.63 -13.35 9.57
N TYR A 28 -1.30 -13.40 9.55
CA TYR A 28 -0.50 -14.09 10.56
C TYR A 28 -0.40 -13.34 11.88
N VAL A 29 -0.30 -12.00 11.88
CA VAL A 29 -0.28 -11.26 13.15
C VAL A 29 -1.63 -11.37 13.85
N VAL A 30 -2.73 -11.33 13.08
CA VAL A 30 -4.08 -11.55 13.61
C VAL A 30 -4.25 -12.97 14.15
N TYR A 31 -3.80 -13.97 13.41
CA TYR A 31 -3.78 -15.36 13.89
C TYR A 31 -2.96 -15.51 15.18
N GLN A 32 -1.79 -14.88 15.27
CA GLN A 32 -0.94 -14.93 16.46
C GLN A 32 -1.59 -14.21 17.64
N LEU A 33 -2.26 -13.08 17.42
CA LEU A 33 -3.09 -12.43 18.45
C LEU A 33 -4.21 -13.36 18.94
N GLN A 34 -4.85 -14.11 18.05
CA GLN A 34 -5.88 -15.08 18.44
C GLN A 34 -5.30 -16.23 19.27
N VAL A 35 -4.19 -16.83 18.83
CA VAL A 35 -3.55 -17.95 19.54
C VAL A 35 -3.04 -17.51 20.91
N VAL A 36 -2.27 -16.42 20.98
CA VAL A 36 -1.75 -15.90 22.25
C VAL A 36 -2.89 -15.47 23.15
N GLY A 37 -3.90 -14.78 22.60
CA GLY A 37 -5.10 -14.38 23.31
C GLY A 37 -5.84 -15.54 23.95
N TYR A 38 -5.97 -16.67 23.24
CA TYR A 38 -6.59 -17.88 23.77
C TYR A 38 -5.76 -18.53 24.89
N LEU A 39 -4.42 -18.47 24.80
CA LEU A 39 -3.53 -19.03 25.82
C LEU A 39 -3.45 -18.22 27.11
N ILE A 40 -3.54 -16.88 27.01
CA ILE A 40 -3.47 -15.99 28.19
C ILE A 40 -4.84 -15.63 28.76
N GLY A 41 -5.89 -15.79 27.97
CA GLY A 41 -7.24 -15.42 28.34
C GLY A 41 -7.83 -16.39 29.36
N THR A 42 -8.89 -15.94 30.01
CA THR A 42 -9.65 -16.74 30.97
C THR A 42 -11.15 -16.66 30.69
N ASP A 43 -11.89 -17.65 31.16
CA ASP A 43 -13.33 -17.56 31.33
C ASP A 43 -13.68 -16.52 32.43
N SER A 44 -14.96 -16.19 32.59
CA SER A 44 -15.56 -15.45 33.71
C SER A 44 -15.14 -15.97 35.08
N ASP A 45 -15.04 -17.30 35.22
CA ASP A 45 -14.62 -17.98 36.45
C ASP A 45 -13.09 -18.07 36.62
N GLY A 46 -12.32 -17.48 35.70
CA GLY A 46 -10.85 -17.49 35.73
C GLY A 46 -10.21 -18.80 35.26
N GLN A 47 -10.99 -19.73 34.70
CA GLN A 47 -10.51 -20.99 34.13
C GLN A 47 -9.98 -20.81 32.69
N PRO A 48 -9.22 -21.79 32.14
CA PRO A 48 -8.83 -21.79 30.73
C PRO A 48 -10.04 -21.68 29.81
N CYS A 49 -9.89 -20.95 28.69
CA CYS A 49 -10.97 -20.70 27.75
C CYS A 49 -11.49 -21.99 27.10
N VAL A 50 -12.82 -22.18 27.06
CA VAL A 50 -13.46 -23.30 26.34
C VAL A 50 -14.38 -22.76 25.24
N ASP A 51 -15.38 -21.95 25.61
CA ASP A 51 -16.37 -21.41 24.66
C ASP A 51 -16.18 -19.92 24.36
N TYR A 52 -15.74 -19.14 25.36
CA TYR A 52 -15.42 -17.72 25.22
C TYR A 52 -14.13 -17.41 25.97
N CYS A 53 -13.45 -16.35 25.54
CA CYS A 53 -12.14 -16.02 26.07
C CYS A 53 -12.04 -14.54 26.36
N LEU A 54 -11.93 -14.21 27.65
CA LEU A 54 -11.75 -12.86 28.12
C LEU A 54 -10.25 -12.57 28.26
N VAL A 55 -9.78 -11.59 27.51
CA VAL A 55 -8.39 -11.11 27.56
C VAL A 55 -8.32 -9.75 28.22
N PRO A 56 -7.25 -9.45 28.97
CA PRO A 56 -7.02 -8.13 29.52
C PRO A 56 -6.82 -7.10 28.41
N PHE A 57 -7.64 -6.05 28.42
CA PHE A 57 -7.56 -4.93 27.50
C PHE A 57 -7.68 -3.61 28.28
N GLY A 58 -6.55 -2.95 28.50
CA GLY A 58 -6.48 -1.81 29.40
C GLY A 58 -6.79 -2.23 30.84
N SER A 59 -7.80 -1.61 31.44
CA SER A 59 -8.25 -1.90 32.81
C SER A 59 -9.38 -2.93 32.88
N GLN A 60 -9.91 -3.38 31.74
CA GLN A 60 -11.06 -4.28 31.67
C GLN A 60 -10.68 -5.61 31.02
N LYS A 61 -11.51 -6.64 31.26
CA LYS A 61 -11.45 -7.90 30.51
C LYS A 61 -12.49 -7.84 29.41
N LEU A 62 -12.07 -8.07 28.17
CA LEU A 62 -12.95 -8.04 27.00
C LEU A 62 -12.86 -9.37 26.26
N ASP A 63 -13.93 -9.72 25.55
CA ASP A 63 -13.91 -10.88 24.65
C ASP A 63 -12.84 -10.68 23.57
N LEU A 64 -12.02 -11.70 23.32
CA LEU A 64 -10.95 -11.70 22.34
C LEU A 64 -11.42 -11.28 20.94
N ASN A 65 -12.60 -11.71 20.50
CA ASN A 65 -13.17 -11.31 19.22
C ASN A 65 -13.50 -9.82 19.20
N SER A 66 -14.03 -9.30 20.31
CA SER A 66 -14.31 -7.87 20.45
C SER A 66 -13.03 -7.04 20.45
N VAL A 67 -11.95 -7.53 21.09
CA VAL A 67 -10.63 -6.86 21.06
C VAL A 67 -10.11 -6.75 19.63
N LEU A 68 -10.18 -7.81 18.83
CA LEU A 68 -9.75 -7.76 17.42
C LEU A 68 -10.59 -6.77 16.60
N LEU A 69 -11.89 -6.71 16.84
CA LEU A 69 -12.76 -5.70 16.22
C LEU A 69 -12.37 -4.28 16.63
N TYR A 70 -12.04 -4.05 17.90
CA TYR A 70 -11.53 -2.76 18.37
C TYR A 70 -10.21 -2.38 17.70
N LEU A 71 -9.26 -3.31 17.56
CA LEU A 71 -7.99 -3.04 16.90
C LEU A 71 -8.18 -2.66 15.41
N ASN A 72 -9.09 -3.35 14.71
CA ASN A 72 -9.47 -3.01 13.33
C ASN A 72 -10.09 -1.61 13.26
N ALA A 73 -11.06 -1.32 14.12
CA ALA A 73 -11.73 -0.02 14.16
C ALA A 73 -10.75 1.12 14.48
N LEU A 74 -9.82 0.90 15.42
CA LEU A 74 -8.75 1.86 15.74
C LEU A 74 -7.81 2.06 14.54
N GLY A 75 -7.37 0.98 13.89
CA GLY A 75 -6.54 1.05 12.70
C GLY A 75 -7.20 1.86 11.57
N PHE A 76 -8.49 1.61 11.30
CA PHE A 76 -9.25 2.34 10.27
C PHE A 76 -9.50 3.80 10.66
N GLY A 77 -9.95 4.04 11.89
CA GLY A 77 -10.27 5.38 12.39
C GLY A 77 -9.05 6.29 12.45
N LEU A 78 -7.98 5.82 13.13
CA LEU A 78 -6.73 6.57 13.25
C LEU A 78 -6.00 6.68 11.90
N GLY A 79 -5.99 5.59 11.12
CA GLY A 79 -5.37 5.57 9.80
C GLY A 79 -6.02 6.57 8.86
N GLY A 80 -7.36 6.62 8.83
CA GLY A 80 -8.11 7.61 8.05
C GLY A 80 -7.87 9.04 8.51
N ALA A 81 -7.95 9.31 9.82
CA ALA A 81 -7.72 10.64 10.37
C ALA A 81 -6.31 11.17 10.07
N LEU A 82 -5.27 10.34 10.29
CA LEU A 82 -3.89 10.72 10.00
C LEU A 82 -3.63 10.85 8.49
N SER A 83 -4.25 10.01 7.66
CA SER A 83 -4.14 10.13 6.20
C SER A 83 -4.72 11.44 5.69
N LEU A 84 -5.82 11.92 6.29
CA LEU A 84 -6.38 13.24 5.96
C LEU A 84 -5.40 14.37 6.32
N LEU A 85 -4.80 14.33 7.50
CA LEU A 85 -3.81 15.32 7.93
C LEU A 85 -2.57 15.32 7.03
N ILE A 86 -2.07 14.13 6.69
CA ILE A 86 -0.92 13.98 5.79
C ILE A 86 -1.27 14.44 4.38
N SER A 87 -2.47 14.16 3.88
CA SER A 87 -2.91 14.65 2.57
C SER A 87 -2.96 16.18 2.53
N ALA A 88 -3.46 16.81 3.60
CA ALA A 88 -3.46 18.27 3.73
C ALA A 88 -2.03 18.84 3.81
N TYR A 89 -1.12 18.15 4.49
CA TYR A 89 0.28 18.58 4.63
C TYR A 89 1.13 18.28 3.39
N ALA A 90 0.77 17.28 2.58
CA ALA A 90 1.55 16.81 1.44
C ALA A 90 1.77 17.90 0.37
N ASP A 91 0.89 18.90 0.30
CA ASP A 91 1.03 20.04 -0.61
C ASP A 91 2.27 20.90 -0.29
N PHE A 92 2.66 20.99 0.98
CA PHE A 92 3.83 21.75 1.43
C PHE A 92 5.15 20.98 1.32
N TRP A 93 5.12 19.69 0.98
CA TRP A 93 6.31 18.85 0.96
C TRP A 93 7.08 19.00 -0.37
N LYS A 94 8.29 19.58 -0.30
CA LYS A 94 9.14 19.85 -1.47
C LYS A 94 9.46 18.60 -2.30
N ASN A 95 9.77 17.47 -1.65
CA ASN A 95 10.15 16.22 -2.30
C ASN A 95 9.22 15.08 -1.88
N LYS A 96 8.16 14.83 -2.67
CA LYS A 96 7.17 13.78 -2.38
C LYS A 96 7.74 12.37 -2.49
N SER A 97 8.76 12.15 -3.31
CA SER A 97 9.48 10.87 -3.39
C SER A 97 10.20 10.52 -2.08
N VAL A 98 10.78 11.51 -1.39
CA VAL A 98 11.38 11.32 -0.05
C VAL A 98 10.31 10.93 0.95
N LEU A 99 9.16 11.61 0.94
CA LEU A 99 8.03 11.28 1.81
C LEU A 99 7.60 9.81 1.64
N VAL A 100 7.39 9.37 0.40
CA VAL A 100 7.03 7.96 0.12
C VAL A 100 8.12 7.02 0.61
N ALA A 101 9.39 7.29 0.29
CA ALA A 101 10.49 6.43 0.69
C ALA A 101 10.56 6.27 2.22
N LEU A 102 10.44 7.38 2.97
CA LEU A 102 10.39 7.36 4.43
C LEU A 102 9.19 6.56 4.95
N LEU A 103 8.01 6.70 4.36
CA LEU A 103 6.84 5.91 4.74
C LEU A 103 7.02 4.42 4.45
N VAL A 104 7.65 4.05 3.32
CA VAL A 104 7.98 2.65 2.99
C VAL A 104 8.98 2.08 3.98
N ILE A 105 9.97 2.87 4.40
CA ILE A 105 10.92 2.48 5.46
C ILE A 105 10.19 2.27 6.78
N CYS A 106 9.36 3.22 7.21
CA CYS A 106 8.56 3.07 8.44
C CYS A 106 7.66 1.84 8.39
N TYR A 107 7.03 1.59 7.25
CA TYR A 107 6.16 0.45 7.03
C TYR A 107 6.92 -0.89 7.16
N GLY A 108 8.08 -1.01 6.52
CA GLY A 108 8.93 -2.19 6.68
C GLY A 108 9.51 -2.33 8.10
N ALA A 109 9.86 -1.21 8.75
CA ALA A 109 10.42 -1.21 10.11
C ALA A 109 9.43 -1.73 11.16
N VAL A 110 8.13 -1.43 11.01
CA VAL A 110 7.06 -1.96 11.87
C VAL A 110 6.91 -3.47 11.73
N CYS A 111 7.28 -4.06 10.60
CA CYS A 111 7.21 -5.51 10.39
C CYS A 111 8.36 -6.28 11.08
N ILE A 112 9.50 -5.63 11.31
CA ILE A 112 10.69 -6.29 11.86
C ILE A 112 10.47 -6.89 13.26
N PRO A 113 9.99 -6.15 14.28
CA PRO A 113 9.93 -6.68 15.65
C PRO A 113 8.97 -7.86 15.84
N VAL A 114 8.13 -8.17 14.84
CA VAL A 114 7.09 -9.21 14.89
C VAL A 114 7.66 -10.59 15.26
N TYR A 115 8.81 -10.99 14.72
CA TYR A 115 9.39 -12.31 15.01
C TYR A 115 9.84 -12.47 16.46
N TRP A 116 10.27 -11.39 17.11
CA TRP A 116 10.69 -11.40 18.51
C TRP A 116 9.51 -11.38 19.48
N LEU A 117 8.30 -11.05 19.01
CA LEU A 117 7.07 -11.06 19.80
C LEU A 117 6.33 -12.41 19.76
N LYS A 118 7.06 -13.51 19.58
CA LYS A 118 6.49 -14.87 19.52
C LYS A 118 6.14 -15.45 20.89
N ASP A 119 6.57 -14.82 21.98
CA ASP A 119 6.34 -15.31 23.34
C ASP A 119 4.87 -15.16 23.75
N THR A 120 4.36 -16.11 24.52
CA THR A 120 2.96 -16.13 24.98
C THR A 120 2.71 -15.28 26.22
N SER A 121 3.49 -14.22 26.41
CA SER A 121 3.36 -13.32 27.57
C SER A 121 2.33 -12.22 27.32
N LEU A 122 1.73 -11.71 28.40
CA LEU A 122 0.84 -10.55 28.32
C LEU A 122 1.54 -9.31 27.71
N ALA A 123 2.83 -9.14 28.00
CA ALA A 123 3.62 -8.05 27.44
C ALA A 123 3.77 -8.18 25.92
N ALA A 124 4.06 -9.39 25.42
CA ALA A 124 4.16 -9.66 23.99
C ALA A 124 2.80 -9.48 23.29
N PHE A 125 1.70 -9.93 23.92
CA PHE A 125 0.35 -9.71 23.42
C PHE A 125 0.01 -8.22 23.27
N ASN A 126 0.26 -7.41 24.31
CA ASN A 126 0.02 -5.97 24.27
C ASN A 126 0.90 -5.26 23.23
N ALA A 127 2.16 -5.65 23.12
CA ALA A 127 3.07 -5.12 22.10
C ALA A 127 2.60 -5.46 20.68
N LEU A 128 2.13 -6.69 20.46
CA LEU A 128 1.62 -7.13 19.16
C LEU A 128 0.33 -6.41 18.77
N MET A 129 -0.57 -6.15 19.73
CA MET A 129 -1.77 -5.32 19.52
C MET A 129 -1.41 -3.88 19.12
N ALA A 130 -0.46 -3.26 19.83
CA ALA A 130 0.00 -1.91 19.51
C ALA A 130 0.65 -1.85 18.13
N LEU A 131 1.51 -2.83 17.82
CA LEU A 131 2.18 -2.94 16.53
C LEU A 131 1.18 -3.14 15.39
N TYR A 132 0.11 -3.89 15.62
CA TYR A 132 -0.97 -4.08 14.66
C TYR A 132 -1.68 -2.77 14.30
N VAL A 133 -2.02 -1.96 15.30
CA VAL A 133 -2.64 -0.64 15.07
C VAL A 133 -1.69 0.30 14.34
N VAL A 134 -0.41 0.35 14.76
CA VAL A 134 0.61 1.19 14.10
C VAL A 134 0.79 0.76 12.64
N TYR A 135 0.85 -0.54 12.39
CA TYR A 135 0.96 -1.10 11.04
C TYR A 135 -0.22 -0.70 10.16
N ALA A 136 -1.45 -0.86 10.66
CA ALA A 136 -2.66 -0.47 9.94
C ALA A 136 -2.63 1.04 9.59
N VAL A 137 -2.31 1.89 10.56
CA VAL A 137 -2.19 3.34 10.37
C VAL A 137 -1.18 3.68 9.27
N VAL A 138 0.03 3.13 9.33
CA VAL A 138 1.07 3.39 8.32
C VAL A 138 0.64 2.88 6.94
N THR A 139 -0.04 1.73 6.89
CA THR A 139 -0.61 1.17 5.64
C THR A 139 -1.57 2.16 4.99
N TYR A 140 -2.52 2.72 5.74
CA TYR A 140 -3.48 3.68 5.18
C TYR A 140 -2.80 4.92 4.63
N ILE A 141 -1.85 5.46 5.39
CA ILE A 141 -1.08 6.64 5.00
C ILE A 141 -0.34 6.35 3.70
N ILE A 142 0.35 5.21 3.59
CA ILE A 142 1.13 4.88 2.41
C ILE A 142 0.24 4.73 1.17
N THR A 143 -0.92 4.08 1.30
CA THR A 143 -1.86 3.91 0.20
C THR A 143 -2.37 5.25 -0.32
N VAL A 144 -2.72 6.17 0.58
CA VAL A 144 -3.17 7.52 0.19
C VAL A 144 -2.06 8.31 -0.51
N VAL A 145 -0.84 8.27 0.03
CA VAL A 145 0.30 8.98 -0.58
C VAL A 145 0.67 8.38 -1.94
N PHE A 146 0.62 7.06 -2.12
CA PHE A 146 0.83 6.43 -3.43
C PHE A 146 -0.24 6.87 -4.44
N ASN A 147 -1.51 6.94 -4.03
CA ASN A 147 -2.60 7.36 -4.92
C ASN A 147 -2.44 8.80 -5.45
N MET A 148 -1.65 9.65 -4.78
CA MET A 148 -1.32 11.00 -5.26
C MET A 148 -0.53 10.99 -6.58
N PHE A 149 0.23 9.93 -6.88
CA PHE A 149 1.05 9.87 -8.09
C PHE A 149 0.21 9.67 -9.35
N ILE A 150 -0.97 9.08 -9.25
CA ILE A 150 -1.87 8.85 -10.40
C ILE A 150 -2.25 10.18 -11.07
N PRO A 151 -2.94 11.14 -10.40
CA PRO A 151 -3.33 12.39 -11.04
C PRO A 151 -2.11 13.22 -11.49
N HIS A 152 -0.99 13.12 -10.79
CA HIS A 152 0.25 13.78 -11.22
C HIS A 152 0.73 13.25 -12.57
N CYS A 153 0.87 11.93 -12.71
CA CYS A 153 1.35 11.33 -13.95
C CYS A 153 0.35 11.49 -15.10
N MET A 154 -0.96 11.49 -14.81
CA MET A 154 -1.99 11.84 -15.79
C MET A 154 -1.78 13.24 -16.36
N ARG A 155 -1.51 14.23 -15.50
CA ARG A 155 -1.27 15.62 -15.94
C ARG A 155 0.01 15.73 -16.78
N THR A 156 1.08 15.08 -16.36
CA THR A 156 2.36 15.07 -17.11
C THR A 156 2.19 14.43 -18.50
N ALA A 157 1.51 13.28 -18.58
CA ALA A 157 1.22 12.62 -19.86
C ALA A 157 0.35 13.50 -20.80
N GLY A 158 -0.53 14.34 -20.23
CA GLY A 158 -1.34 15.29 -21.00
C GLY A 158 -0.53 16.45 -21.58
N GLN A 159 0.45 16.95 -20.82
CA GLN A 159 1.35 18.01 -21.28
C GLN A 159 2.23 17.52 -22.43
N GLU A 160 2.84 16.33 -22.31
CA GLU A 160 3.65 15.73 -23.38
C GLU A 160 2.84 15.55 -24.68
N GLN A 161 1.57 15.15 -24.57
CA GLN A 161 0.70 15.04 -25.74
C GLN A 161 0.45 16.39 -26.42
N SER A 162 0.15 17.44 -25.65
CA SER A 162 -0.09 18.78 -26.21
C SER A 162 1.12 19.34 -26.95
N ILE A 163 2.33 19.08 -26.44
CA ILE A 163 3.59 19.48 -27.07
C ILE A 163 3.76 18.74 -28.40
N ASN A 164 3.61 17.42 -28.40
CA ASN A 164 3.79 16.60 -29.61
C ASN A 164 2.77 16.95 -30.71
N THR A 165 1.51 17.24 -30.36
CA THR A 165 0.50 17.66 -31.33
C THR A 165 0.83 19.03 -31.94
N SER A 166 1.27 20.00 -31.13
CA SER A 166 1.67 21.33 -31.63
C SER A 166 2.90 21.30 -32.53
N THR A 167 3.84 20.37 -32.30
CA THR A 167 5.02 20.19 -33.16
C THR A 167 4.68 19.50 -34.49
N SER A 168 3.74 18.54 -34.50
CA SER A 168 3.33 17.89 -35.75
C SER A 168 2.50 18.80 -36.68
N GLU A 169 1.74 19.75 -36.14
CA GLU A 169 1.01 20.74 -36.97
C GLU A 169 1.94 21.78 -37.62
N GLN A 170 3.10 22.08 -37.01
CA GLN A 170 4.08 23.00 -37.60
C GLN A 170 4.90 22.40 -38.74
N THR A 171 5.08 21.07 -38.78
CA THR A 171 5.82 20.41 -39.87
C THR A 171 4.98 20.20 -41.15
N PHE A 172 3.66 20.42 -41.10
CA PHE A 172 2.76 20.21 -42.25
C PHE A 172 2.22 21.50 -42.89
N SER A 173 2.65 22.68 -42.41
CA SER A 173 2.15 23.99 -42.92
C SER A 173 3.18 24.80 -43.71
N GLU A 174 4.25 24.18 -44.21
CA GLU A 174 5.18 24.82 -45.14
C GLU A 174 5.11 24.21 -46.55
N GLU A 175 3.89 24.02 -47.09
CA GLU A 175 3.73 24.00 -48.55
C GLU A 175 2.33 24.47 -48.99
N THR A 176 2.32 25.51 -49.82
CA THR A 176 1.21 26.03 -50.64
C THR A 176 0.22 27.00 -49.98
N LYS A 177 0.53 28.30 -50.10
CA LYS A 177 -0.45 29.39 -50.11
C LYS A 177 -1.36 29.28 -51.35
N THR A 178 -2.66 29.11 -51.14
CA THR A 178 -3.72 29.60 -52.04
C THR A 178 -4.94 30.02 -51.20
N PRO A 179 -5.53 31.19 -51.43
CA PRO A 179 -6.72 31.62 -50.70
C PRO A 179 -7.98 31.18 -51.45
N ASN A 180 -8.91 30.48 -50.78
CA ASN A 180 -10.33 30.49 -51.14
C ASN A 180 -11.22 29.95 -50.00
N ILE A 181 -11.98 30.89 -49.41
CA ILE A 181 -13.42 30.90 -49.08
C ILE A 181 -14.15 29.58 -48.77
N GLU A 182 -14.70 29.55 -47.54
CA GLU A 182 -15.93 28.92 -46.98
C GLU A 182 -16.49 27.59 -47.53
N ALA A 183 -16.68 26.61 -46.64
CA ALA A 183 -17.96 25.88 -46.46
C ALA A 183 -17.88 24.84 -45.32
N ASN A 184 -18.79 24.98 -44.35
CA ASN A 184 -19.48 23.95 -43.55
C ASN A 184 -18.83 22.56 -43.38
N THR A 185 -18.54 22.19 -42.13
CA THR A 185 -18.77 20.81 -41.68
C THR A 185 -19.24 20.79 -40.22
N LEU A 186 -20.54 21.02 -40.05
CA LEU A 186 -21.33 20.58 -38.91
C LEU A 186 -21.42 19.04 -38.98
N GLY A 187 -20.38 18.36 -38.54
CA GLY A 187 -20.29 16.90 -38.55
C GLY A 187 -19.61 16.40 -37.28
N ASP A 188 -20.34 15.58 -36.54
CA ASP A 188 -19.90 14.74 -35.42
C ASP A 188 -19.98 15.35 -34.00
N LEU A 189 -21.21 15.48 -33.52
CA LEU A 189 -21.55 15.61 -32.08
C LEU A 189 -22.01 14.27 -31.48
N THR A 190 -21.72 13.13 -32.12
CA THR A 190 -22.23 11.81 -31.71
C THR A 190 -21.17 10.76 -31.40
N SER A 191 -19.88 11.05 -31.60
CA SER A 191 -18.82 10.24 -31.02
C SER A 191 -18.40 10.82 -29.68
N ALA A 192 -18.62 10.07 -28.60
CA ALA A 192 -17.98 10.39 -27.32
C ALA A 192 -16.48 10.58 -27.59
N PRO A 193 -15.87 11.72 -27.19
CA PRO A 193 -14.47 11.99 -27.53
C PRO A 193 -13.62 10.81 -27.05
N PRO A 194 -12.69 10.30 -27.89
CA PRO A 194 -11.86 9.17 -27.50
C PRO A 194 -11.21 9.49 -26.16
N PRO A 195 -11.19 8.56 -25.20
CA PRO A 195 -10.70 8.86 -23.87
C PRO A 195 -9.29 9.42 -23.99
N SER A 196 -9.13 10.68 -23.54
CA SER A 196 -7.87 11.40 -23.65
C SER A 196 -6.76 10.53 -23.06
N THR A 197 -5.62 10.43 -23.74
CA THR A 197 -4.46 9.60 -23.36
C THR A 197 -4.11 9.69 -21.86
N PRO A 198 -4.21 10.86 -21.19
CA PRO A 198 -4.08 10.99 -19.73
C PRO A 198 -5.01 10.08 -18.92
N ARG A 199 -6.28 9.96 -19.30
CA ARG A 199 -7.27 9.12 -18.60
C ARG A 199 -6.91 7.64 -18.72
N LYS A 200 -6.51 7.20 -19.92
CA LYS A 200 -6.04 5.82 -20.15
C LYS A 200 -4.80 5.53 -19.29
N TYR A 201 -3.89 6.48 -19.17
CA TYR A 201 -2.68 6.35 -18.36
C TYR A 201 -2.99 6.18 -16.87
N GLY A 202 -3.83 7.06 -16.31
CA GLY A 202 -4.23 6.97 -14.89
C GLY A 202 -4.99 5.69 -14.58
N PHE A 203 -5.90 5.29 -15.46
CA PHE A 203 -6.61 4.01 -15.37
C PHE A 203 -5.64 2.81 -15.38
N LYS A 204 -4.67 2.81 -16.29
CA LYS A 204 -3.61 1.80 -16.36
C LYS A 204 -2.80 1.75 -15.06
N MET A 205 -2.37 2.90 -14.54
CA MET A 205 -1.67 2.97 -13.25
C MET A 205 -2.50 2.37 -12.11
N SER A 206 -3.77 2.72 -12.00
CA SER A 206 -4.65 2.20 -10.94
C SER A 206 -4.81 0.69 -11.02
N ILE A 207 -5.15 0.14 -12.19
CA ILE A 207 -5.33 -1.31 -12.37
C ILE A 207 -4.04 -2.07 -12.07
N TRP A 208 -2.93 -1.67 -12.70
CA TRP A 208 -1.67 -2.38 -12.52
C TRP A 208 -1.14 -2.23 -11.10
N GLY A 209 -1.38 -1.10 -10.44
CA GLY A 209 -1.09 -0.92 -9.02
C GLY A 209 -1.81 -1.95 -8.15
N THR A 210 -3.13 -2.07 -8.28
CA THR A 210 -3.94 -3.03 -7.51
C THR A 210 -3.53 -4.48 -7.78
N ILE A 211 -3.32 -4.85 -9.05
CA ILE A 211 -2.84 -6.19 -9.41
C ILE A 211 -1.47 -6.46 -8.77
N SER A 212 -0.58 -5.47 -8.77
CA SER A 212 0.75 -5.61 -8.20
C SER A 212 0.74 -5.82 -6.70
N THR A 213 -0.10 -5.08 -5.97
CA THR A 213 -0.32 -5.30 -4.54
C THR A 213 -0.84 -6.71 -4.26
N ALA A 214 -1.82 -7.18 -5.04
CA ALA A 214 -2.33 -8.55 -4.89
C ALA A 214 -1.28 -9.62 -5.19
N LEU A 215 -0.47 -9.43 -6.24
CA LEU A 215 0.64 -10.33 -6.58
C LEU A 215 1.71 -10.39 -5.48
N GLY A 216 2.05 -9.25 -4.88
CA GLY A 216 2.92 -9.20 -3.71
C GLY A 216 2.35 -10.06 -2.57
N GLY A 217 1.08 -9.87 -2.24
CA GLY A 217 0.41 -10.65 -1.22
C GLY A 217 0.38 -12.16 -1.49
N ILE A 218 0.05 -12.57 -2.73
CA ILE A 218 0.04 -13.97 -3.14
C ILE A 218 1.43 -14.59 -3.03
N LEU A 219 2.47 -13.90 -3.55
CA LEU A 219 3.84 -14.39 -3.46
C LEU A 219 4.25 -14.60 -2.00
N ALA A 220 3.93 -13.64 -1.13
CA ALA A 220 4.22 -13.69 0.28
C ALA A 220 3.55 -14.92 0.94
N LEU A 221 2.27 -15.17 0.67
CA LEU A 221 1.56 -16.36 1.17
C LEU A 221 2.15 -17.68 0.67
N VAL A 222 2.52 -17.76 -0.61
CA VAL A 222 3.14 -18.97 -1.18
C VAL A 222 4.46 -19.28 -0.47
N VAL A 223 5.29 -18.27 -0.21
CA VAL A 223 6.54 -18.44 0.54
C VAL A 223 6.28 -18.98 1.95
N VAL A 224 5.28 -18.45 2.66
CA VAL A 224 4.93 -18.97 3.99
C VAL A 224 4.43 -20.41 3.92
N MET A 225 3.59 -20.74 2.93
CA MET A 225 3.05 -22.10 2.77
C MET A 225 4.16 -23.13 2.52
N ILE A 226 5.17 -22.79 1.71
CA ILE A 226 6.35 -23.63 1.49
C ILE A 226 7.13 -23.80 2.79
N LEU A 227 7.39 -22.71 3.52
CA LEU A 227 8.11 -22.78 4.79
C LEU A 227 7.35 -23.58 5.86
N TYR A 228 6.03 -23.45 5.91
CA TYR A 228 5.19 -24.22 6.82
C TYR A 228 5.30 -25.74 6.57
N GLN A 229 5.37 -26.18 5.30
CA GLN A 229 5.51 -27.60 4.96
C GLN A 229 6.94 -28.14 5.11
N THR A 230 7.94 -27.28 5.00
CA THR A 230 9.36 -27.69 5.00
C THR A 230 10.03 -27.60 6.36
N LEU A 231 9.50 -26.79 7.28
CA LEU A 231 10.04 -26.62 8.62
C LEU A 231 9.54 -27.71 9.60
N PRO A 232 10.35 -28.14 10.57
CA PRO A 232 9.91 -29.00 11.67
C PRO A 232 8.71 -28.41 12.42
N THR A 233 7.81 -29.26 12.91
CA THR A 233 6.53 -28.90 13.56
C THR A 233 6.67 -27.91 14.71
N ALA A 234 7.78 -27.94 15.46
CA ALA A 234 8.04 -26.98 16.55
C ALA A 234 8.30 -25.53 16.05
N SER A 235 8.72 -25.37 14.80
CA SER A 235 9.07 -24.07 14.19
C SER A 235 8.05 -23.58 13.15
N SER A 236 7.19 -24.47 12.66
CA SER A 236 6.21 -24.15 11.61
C SER A 236 5.19 -23.09 12.05
N GLN A 237 4.81 -23.05 13.33
CA GLN A 237 3.91 -22.02 13.87
C GLN A 237 4.51 -20.60 13.82
N SER A 238 5.83 -20.48 13.87
CA SER A 238 6.55 -19.20 13.80
C SER A 238 6.96 -18.78 12.38
N ALA A 239 6.74 -19.65 11.38
CA ALA A 239 7.17 -19.40 10.01
C ALA A 239 6.58 -18.11 9.44
N GLY A 240 5.29 -17.83 9.69
CA GLY A 240 4.67 -16.57 9.26
C GLY A 240 5.29 -15.33 9.89
N LEU A 241 5.60 -15.37 11.19
CA LEU A 241 6.25 -14.26 11.90
C LEU A 241 7.67 -13.99 11.36
N LEU A 242 8.41 -15.06 11.05
CA LEU A 242 9.75 -14.97 10.44
C LEU A 242 9.67 -14.34 9.05
N VAL A 243 8.74 -14.79 8.20
CA VAL A 243 8.57 -14.24 6.85
C VAL A 243 8.16 -12.77 6.90
N THR A 244 7.26 -12.37 7.80
CA THR A 244 6.91 -10.94 8.01
C THR A 244 8.15 -10.09 8.26
N THR A 245 9.07 -10.59 9.08
CA THR A 245 10.31 -9.88 9.43
C THR A 245 11.25 -9.76 8.23
N VAL A 246 11.46 -10.87 7.50
CA VAL A 246 12.28 -10.88 6.28
C VAL A 246 11.71 -9.94 5.22
N ILE A 247 10.39 -9.96 5.02
CA ILE A 247 9.70 -9.04 4.12
C ILE A 247 9.88 -7.59 4.58
N GLY A 248 9.82 -7.31 5.89
CA GLY A 248 10.11 -5.98 6.42
C GLY A 248 11.47 -5.44 5.95
N PHE A 249 12.53 -6.25 6.03
CA PHE A 249 13.85 -5.90 5.50
C PHE A 249 13.85 -5.71 3.97
N ILE A 250 13.18 -6.58 3.22
CA ILE A 250 13.04 -6.46 1.76
C ILE A 250 12.33 -5.16 1.38
N THR A 251 11.27 -4.80 2.10
CA THR A 251 10.50 -3.56 1.89
C THR A 251 11.36 -2.32 2.18
N ILE A 252 12.17 -2.34 3.25
CA ILE A 252 13.13 -1.26 3.55
C ILE A 252 14.17 -1.15 2.43
N ALA A 253 14.76 -2.26 1.98
CA ALA A 253 15.74 -2.23 0.89
C ALA A 253 15.11 -1.73 -0.43
N GLY A 254 13.88 -2.17 -0.70
CA GLY A 254 13.09 -1.76 -1.85
C GLY A 254 12.69 -0.27 -1.84
N SER A 255 12.70 0.37 -0.67
CA SER A 255 12.43 1.81 -0.56
C SER A 255 13.46 2.67 -1.32
N ALA A 256 14.70 2.20 -1.47
CA ALA A 256 15.72 2.89 -2.26
C ALA A 256 15.34 2.95 -3.74
N VAL A 257 14.74 1.88 -4.27
CA VAL A 257 14.28 1.81 -5.66
C VAL A 257 13.07 2.72 -5.88
N THR A 258 12.13 2.77 -4.92
CA THR A 258 10.99 3.69 -5.00
C THR A 258 11.43 5.15 -4.90
N TYR A 259 12.40 5.46 -4.04
CA TYR A 259 12.98 6.79 -3.93
C TYR A 259 13.59 7.28 -5.25
N LEU A 260 14.39 6.43 -5.90
CA LEU A 260 15.12 6.79 -7.12
C LEU A 260 14.23 6.79 -8.38
N GLY A 261 13.17 5.98 -8.40
CA GLY A 261 12.34 5.81 -9.59
C GLY A 261 11.04 6.64 -9.63
N LEU A 262 10.57 7.16 -8.48
CA LEU A 262 9.35 7.97 -8.45
C LEU A 262 9.61 9.39 -8.98
N PRO A 263 8.68 9.96 -9.76
CA PRO A 263 8.86 11.30 -10.30
C PRO A 263 8.91 12.34 -9.18
N ALA A 264 9.78 13.34 -9.35
CA ALA A 264 9.84 14.48 -8.44
C ALA A 264 8.60 15.36 -8.65
N ILE A 265 7.71 15.38 -7.65
CA ILE A 265 6.54 16.24 -7.67
C ILE A 265 6.88 17.55 -6.95
N PRO A 266 6.95 18.70 -7.65
CA PRO A 266 7.26 19.97 -7.01
C PRO A 266 6.21 20.33 -5.95
N ALA A 267 6.64 21.02 -4.89
CA ALA A 267 5.72 21.71 -3.97
C ALA A 267 5.22 23.02 -4.61
N LYS A 268 4.05 23.47 -4.15
CA LYS A 268 3.55 24.82 -4.42
C LYS A 268 4.14 25.81 -3.43
#